data_AF-A0A5N8VY68-F1
#
_entry.id   AF-A0A5N8VY68-F1
#
_cell.length_a   1.000
_cell.length_b   1.000
_cell.length_c   1.000
_cell.angle_alpha   90.00
_cell.angle_beta   90.00
_cell.angle_gamma   90.00
#
_symmetry.space_group_name_H-M   'P 1'
#
loop_
_entity.id
_entity.type
_entity.pdbx_description
1 polymer ?
#
loop_
_entity_poly.entity_id
_entity_poly.type
_entity_poly.pdbx_seq_one_letter_code
_entity_poly.pdbx_strand_id
1 'polypeptide(L)'
;MTGIGDDPFVTAVKPLVDAMGGEMLPPDEAGPDDVVLSWEGADVVAVRLPQLAESLDHILAAMARERGRPLAELDRKAKQQVVRTLEARGAFSVRHGVETVASALGVSRFTVYNYLNYVNEQRARAREGDERSRQDG
;
A
#
# COMPACT_ATOMS: atom_id res chain seq x y z
N MET A 1 11.20 -15.48 29.10
CA MET A 1 9.99 -15.03 28.39
C MET A 1 10.23 -13.59 27.97
N THR A 2 10.98 -13.41 26.88
CA THR A 2 11.13 -12.11 26.22
C THR A 2 9.83 -11.86 25.48
N GLY A 3 9.07 -10.87 25.94
CA GLY A 3 7.88 -10.43 25.22
C GLY A 3 8.27 -9.82 23.88
N ILE A 4 7.36 -9.90 22.92
CA ILE A 4 7.46 -9.42 21.52
C ILE A 4 7.96 -7.97 21.37
N GLY A 5 7.98 -7.18 22.45
CA GLY A 5 8.32 -5.76 22.43
C GLY A 5 9.80 -5.39 22.23
N ASP A 6 10.76 -6.26 22.57
CA ASP A 6 12.20 -5.90 22.62
C ASP A 6 13.09 -6.63 21.59
N ASP A 7 12.51 -7.46 20.70
CA ASP A 7 13.29 -8.18 19.71
C ASP A 7 13.70 -7.27 18.52
N PRO A 8 15.00 -7.19 18.17
CA PRO A 8 15.48 -6.36 17.06
C PRO A 8 14.83 -6.70 15.71
N PHE A 9 14.54 -7.97 15.46
CA PHE A 9 13.88 -8.42 14.24
C PHE A 9 12.43 -7.94 14.21
N VAL A 10 11.69 -8.06 15.32
CA VAL A 10 10.31 -7.54 15.42
C VAL A 10 10.28 -6.03 15.18
N THR A 11 11.23 -5.30 15.77
CA THR A 11 11.36 -3.85 15.57
C THR A 11 11.62 -3.51 14.10
N ALA A 12 12.45 -4.30 13.40
CA ALA A 12 12.77 -4.09 11.99
C ALA A 12 11.59 -4.36 11.06
N VAL A 13 10.77 -5.37 11.33
CA VAL A 13 9.62 -5.75 10.48
C VAL A 13 8.35 -4.96 10.79
N LYS A 14 8.22 -4.39 12.00
CA LYS A 14 7.04 -3.63 12.43
C LYS A 14 6.58 -2.55 11.44
N PRO A 15 7.45 -1.69 10.87
CA PRO A 15 7.01 -0.67 9.91
C PRO A 15 6.34 -1.26 8.66
N LEU A 16 6.80 -2.44 8.21
CA LEU A 16 6.20 -3.14 7.08
C LEU A 16 4.82 -3.72 7.44
N VAL A 17 4.73 -4.38 8.59
CA VAL A 17 3.46 -4.95 9.09
C VAL A 17 2.42 -3.84 9.29
N ASP A 18 2.79 -2.74 9.94
CA ASP A 18 1.94 -1.55 10.13
C ASP A 18 1.50 -0.90 8.81
N ALA A 19 2.37 -0.92 7.79
CA ALA A 19 2.07 -0.37 6.47
C ALA A 19 1.13 -1.26 5.66
N MET A 20 1.22 -2.58 5.83
CA MET A 20 0.30 -3.53 5.23
C MET A 20 -1.05 -3.54 5.94
N GLY A 21 -1.09 -3.13 7.21
CA GLY A 21 -2.26 -3.23 8.09
C GLY A 21 -2.35 -4.57 8.82
N GLY A 22 -1.23 -5.29 8.93
CA GLY A 22 -1.19 -6.56 9.63
C GLY A 22 -1.10 -6.38 11.14
N GLU A 23 -1.41 -7.45 11.85
CA GLU A 23 -1.26 -7.53 13.30
C GLU A 23 -0.11 -8.48 13.64
N MET A 24 0.74 -8.10 14.59
CA MET A 24 1.81 -8.96 15.09
C MET A 24 1.33 -9.73 16.31
N LEU A 25 1.59 -11.03 16.32
CA LEU A 25 1.12 -11.99 17.31
C LEU A 25 2.30 -12.84 17.81
N PRO A 26 2.22 -13.42 19.01
CA PRO A 26 3.12 -14.48 19.44
C PRO A 26 3.11 -15.66 18.44
N PRO A 27 4.26 -16.28 18.13
CA PRO A 27 4.30 -17.44 17.23
C PRO A 27 3.42 -18.61 17.66
N ASP A 28 3.25 -18.80 18.97
CA ASP A 28 2.40 -19.84 19.56
C ASP A 28 0.89 -19.56 19.46
N GLU A 29 0.51 -18.33 19.12
CA GLU A 29 -0.88 -17.92 18.87
C GLU A 29 -1.24 -17.89 17.37
N ALA A 30 -0.30 -18.28 16.49
CA ALA A 30 -0.50 -18.24 15.05
C ALA A 30 -1.63 -19.20 14.60
N GLY A 31 -2.59 -18.64 13.86
CA GLY A 31 -3.61 -19.38 13.13
C GLY A 31 -3.12 -19.88 11.77
N PRO A 32 -3.94 -20.66 11.04
CA PRO A 32 -3.57 -21.26 9.76
C PRO A 32 -3.31 -20.25 8.64
N ASP A 33 -3.90 -19.05 8.75
CA ASP A 33 -3.76 -17.97 7.76
C ASP A 33 -2.69 -16.93 8.15
N ASP A 34 -2.05 -17.11 9.30
CA ASP A 34 -1.02 -16.21 9.81
C ASP A 34 0.36 -16.62 9.28
N VAL A 35 1.23 -15.63 9.01
CA VAL A 35 2.58 -15.86 8.51
C VAL A 35 3.58 -15.83 9.67
N VAL A 36 4.16 -16.99 10.02
CA VAL A 36 5.22 -17.06 11.03
C VAL A 36 6.54 -16.60 10.42
N LEU A 37 7.16 -15.59 11.04
CA LEU A 37 8.47 -15.06 10.67
C LEU A 37 9.53 -15.63 11.61
N SER A 38 10.50 -16.34 11.01
CA SER A 38 11.62 -16.95 11.72
C SER A 38 12.92 -16.17 11.47
N TRP A 39 13.74 -16.03 12.52
CA TRP A 39 15.06 -15.40 12.48
C TRP A 39 16.06 -16.29 13.23
N GLU A 40 17.25 -16.48 12.67
CA GLU A 40 18.29 -17.35 13.27
C GLU A 40 17.81 -18.77 13.63
N GLY A 41 16.83 -19.29 12.89
CA GLY A 41 16.26 -20.62 13.10
C GLY A 41 15.24 -20.73 14.24
N ALA A 42 14.84 -19.61 14.85
CA ALA A 42 13.78 -19.54 15.83
C ALA A 42 12.57 -18.77 15.27
N ASP A 43 11.37 -19.21 15.63
CA ASP A 43 10.14 -18.46 15.35
C ASP A 43 10.06 -17.27 16.30
N VAL A 44 9.98 -16.06 15.75
CA VAL A 44 10.08 -14.82 16.53
C VAL A 44 8.74 -14.10 16.64
N VAL A 45 7.99 -14.01 15.54
CA VAL A 45 6.68 -13.33 15.50
C VAL A 45 5.79 -13.92 14.42
N ALA A 46 4.50 -14.00 14.66
CA ALA A 46 3.50 -14.28 13.63
C ALA A 46 2.86 -12.98 13.15
N VAL A 47 2.56 -12.89 11.85
CA VAL A 47 1.88 -11.75 11.24
C VAL A 47 0.54 -12.20 10.70
N ARG A 48 -0.54 -11.68 11.28
CA ARG A 48 -1.86 -11.77 10.69
C ARG A 48 -2.00 -10.75 9.59
N LEU A 49 -2.20 -11.21 8.37
CA LEU A 49 -2.41 -10.33 7.23
C LEU A 49 -3.85 -9.78 7.25
N PRO A 50 -4.04 -8.49 6.93
CA PRO A 50 -5.38 -7.92 6.84
C PRO A 50 -6.13 -8.53 5.66
N GLN A 51 -7.45 -8.59 5.78
CA GLN A 51 -8.29 -8.94 4.65
C GLN A 51 -8.11 -7.90 3.53
N LEU A 52 -8.19 -8.33 2.26
CA LEU A 52 -7.86 -7.50 1.10
C LEU A 52 -8.60 -6.13 1.06
N ALA A 53 -9.81 -6.07 1.61
CA ALA A 53 -10.59 -4.83 1.73
C ALA A 53 -10.05 -3.87 2.82
N GLU A 54 -9.61 -4.40 3.95
CA GLU A 54 -9.04 -3.60 5.06
C GLU A 54 -7.65 -3.07 4.70
N SER A 55 -6.90 -3.78 3.86
CA SER A 55 -5.57 -3.38 3.40
C SER A 55 -5.54 -2.01 2.69
N LEU A 56 -6.59 -1.64 1.95
CA LEU A 56 -6.62 -0.35 1.24
C LEU A 56 -6.69 0.84 2.19
N ASP A 57 -7.52 0.77 3.23
CA ASP A 57 -7.63 1.83 4.24
C ASP A 57 -6.31 1.99 5.00
N HIS A 58 -5.64 0.89 5.33
CA HIS A 58 -4.31 0.91 5.95
C HIS A 58 -3.26 1.55 5.04
N ILE A 59 -3.25 1.22 3.75
CA ILE A 59 -2.35 1.84 2.76
C ILE A 59 -2.60 3.35 2.68
N LEU A 60 -3.85 3.79 2.62
CA LEU A 60 -4.22 5.21 2.57
C LEU A 60 -3.79 5.94 3.85
N ALA A 61 -4.00 5.34 5.02
CA ALA A 61 -3.56 5.88 6.30
C ALA A 61 -2.03 5.97 6.42
N ALA A 62 -1.29 4.98 5.92
CA ALA A 62 0.17 5.02 5.85
C ALA A 62 0.66 6.17 4.96
N MET A 63 0.06 6.36 3.77
CA MET A 63 0.39 7.47 2.88
C MET A 63 0.09 8.85 3.49
N ALA A 64 -0.99 8.98 4.27
CA ALA A 64 -1.31 10.22 4.99
C ALA A 64 -0.25 10.54 6.05
N ARG A 65 0.16 9.52 6.84
CA ARG A 65 1.21 9.63 7.86
C ARG A 65 2.55 10.06 7.26
N GLU A 66 2.97 9.43 6.17
CA GLU A 66 4.21 9.77 5.45
C GLU A 66 4.24 11.24 4.98
N ARG A 67 3.09 11.78 4.58
CA ARG A 67 2.96 13.17 4.10
C ARG A 67 2.71 14.19 5.21
N GLY A 68 2.46 13.73 6.44
CA GLY A 68 2.16 14.59 7.59
C GLY A 68 0.87 15.41 7.47
N ARG A 69 -0.05 15.03 6.57
CA ARG A 69 -1.35 15.71 6.39
C ARG A 69 -2.41 14.80 5.76
N PRO A 70 -3.71 15.09 5.94
CA PRO A 70 -4.79 14.34 5.29
C PRO A 70 -4.64 14.32 3.76
N LEU A 71 -4.93 13.17 3.14
CA LEU A 71 -4.87 13.04 1.68
C LEU A 71 -5.87 13.97 0.95
N ALA A 72 -6.96 14.33 1.63
CA ALA A 72 -7.96 15.27 1.13
C ALA A 72 -7.42 16.70 0.93
N GLU A 73 -6.40 17.09 1.68
CA GLU A 73 -5.78 18.42 1.62
C GLU A 73 -4.66 18.53 0.59
N LEU A 74 -4.36 17.44 -0.11
CA LEU A 74 -3.33 17.42 -1.14
C LEU A 74 -3.74 18.27 -2.35
N ASP A 75 -2.75 18.88 -3.00
CA ASP A 75 -2.98 19.49 -4.30
C ASP A 75 -3.32 18.43 -5.37
N ARG A 76 -3.82 18.88 -6.51
CA ARG A 76 -4.23 17.99 -7.60
C ARG A 76 -3.11 17.06 -8.06
N LYS A 77 -1.87 17.56 -8.13
CA LYS A 77 -0.71 16.79 -8.61
C LYS A 77 -0.35 15.67 -7.64
N ALA A 78 -0.37 15.96 -6.34
CA ALA A 78 -0.14 15.00 -5.28
C ALA A 78 -1.27 13.97 -5.21
N LYS A 79 -2.54 14.37 -5.40
CA LYS A 79 -3.66 13.41 -5.50
C LYS A 79 -3.51 12.46 -6.70
N GLN A 80 -3.11 12.97 -7.86
CA GLN A 80 -2.79 12.15 -9.04
C GLN A 80 -1.65 11.16 -8.76
N GLN A 81 -0.61 11.60 -8.04
CA GLN A 81 0.50 10.75 -7.63
C GLN A 81 0.04 9.61 -6.72
N VAL A 82 -0.84 9.90 -5.75
CA VAL A 82 -1.43 8.88 -4.87
C VAL A 82 -2.21 7.86 -5.68
N VAL A 83 -3.10 8.29 -6.58
CA VAL A 83 -3.85 7.37 -7.45
C VAL A 83 -2.92 6.48 -8.28
N ARG A 84 -1.84 7.03 -8.84
CA ARG A 84 -0.85 6.24 -9.59
C ARG A 84 -0.19 5.15 -8.73
N THR A 85 0.20 5.49 -7.50
CA THR A 85 0.82 4.52 -6.59
C THR A 85 -0.17 3.42 -6.19
N LEU A 86 -1.42 3.79 -5.92
CA LEU A 86 -2.49 2.86 -5.56
C LEU A 86 -2.82 1.91 -6.73
N GLU A 87 -2.87 2.43 -7.95
CA GLU A 87 -3.07 1.63 -9.16
C GLU A 87 -1.95 0.61 -9.36
N ALA A 88 -0.69 1.03 -9.21
CA ALA A 88 0.46 0.12 -9.28
C ALA A 88 0.43 -0.97 -8.20
N ARG A 89 -0.26 -0.72 -7.07
CA ARG A 89 -0.47 -1.68 -5.99
C ARG A 89 -1.77 -2.50 -6.14
N GLY A 90 -2.49 -2.37 -7.25
CA GLY A 90 -3.72 -3.13 -7.51
C GLY A 90 -4.93 -2.67 -6.68
N ALA A 91 -4.89 -1.49 -6.05
CA ALA A 91 -5.94 -1.00 -5.16
C ALA A 91 -7.33 -0.93 -5.81
N PHE A 92 -7.39 -0.72 -7.13
CA PHE A 92 -8.66 -0.59 -7.87
C PHE A 92 -9.24 -1.92 -8.34
N SER A 93 -8.55 -3.04 -8.12
CA SER A 93 -9.09 -4.39 -8.31
C SER A 93 -9.87 -4.88 -7.09
N VAL A 94 -9.76 -4.19 -5.95
CA VAL A 94 -10.48 -4.50 -4.72
C VAL A 94 -11.92 -4.01 -4.82
N ARG A 95 -12.88 -4.78 -4.27
CA ARG A 95 -14.28 -4.35 -4.16
C ARG A 95 -14.35 -3.02 -3.41
N HIS A 96 -15.08 -2.06 -3.95
CA HIS A 96 -15.18 -0.69 -3.44
C HIS A 96 -13.91 0.16 -3.46
N GLY A 97 -12.81 -0.29 -4.09
CA GLY A 97 -11.55 0.46 -4.09
C GLY A 97 -11.66 1.89 -4.62
N VAL A 98 -12.46 2.11 -5.68
CA VAL A 98 -12.73 3.46 -6.21
C VAL A 98 -13.51 4.32 -5.21
N GLU A 99 -14.52 3.77 -4.54
CA GLU A 99 -15.28 4.49 -3.51
C GLU A 99 -14.35 4.93 -2.36
N THR A 100 -13.56 3.99 -1.84
CA THR A 100 -12.66 4.21 -0.70
C THR A 100 -11.61 5.28 -1.01
N VAL A 101 -10.95 5.18 -2.17
CA VAL A 101 -9.95 6.18 -2.59
C VAL A 101 -10.56 7.55 -2.84
N ALA A 102 -11.75 7.61 -3.45
CA ALA A 102 -12.45 8.87 -3.68
C ALA A 102 -12.76 9.58 -2.34
N SER A 103 -13.26 8.83 -1.36
CA SER A 103 -13.53 9.33 -0.01
C SER A 103 -12.26 9.86 0.65
N ALA A 104 -11.18 9.07 0.69
CA ALA A 104 -9.93 9.47 1.33
C ALA A 104 -9.26 10.69 0.68
N LEU A 105 -9.37 10.83 -0.64
CA LEU A 105 -8.85 11.98 -1.38
C LEU A 105 -9.79 13.20 -1.37
N GLY A 106 -10.99 13.08 -0.81
CA GLY A 106 -11.99 14.16 -0.84
C GLY A 106 -12.36 14.58 -2.26
N VAL A 107 -12.52 13.62 -3.17
CA VAL A 107 -12.90 13.87 -4.58
C VAL A 107 -14.04 12.93 -5.01
N SER A 108 -14.65 13.20 -6.16
CA SER A 108 -15.66 12.30 -6.71
C SER A 108 -15.03 11.04 -7.32
N ARG A 109 -15.80 9.94 -7.39
CA ARG A 109 -15.42 8.73 -8.15
C ARG A 109 -15.04 9.05 -9.59
N PHE A 110 -15.78 9.97 -10.22
CA PHE A 110 -15.47 10.49 -11.56
C PHE A 110 -14.07 11.10 -11.64
N THR A 111 -13.66 11.85 -10.61
CA THR A 111 -12.31 12.43 -10.54
C THR A 111 -11.23 11.36 -10.43
N VAL A 112 -11.48 10.28 -9.67
CA VAL A 112 -10.56 9.13 -9.58
C VAL A 112 -10.40 8.46 -10.95
N TYR A 113 -11.49 8.22 -11.69
CA TYR A 113 -11.41 7.68 -13.05
C TYR A 113 -10.62 8.61 -14.00
N ASN A 114 -10.79 9.93 -13.90
CA ASN A 114 -9.98 10.88 -14.67
C ASN A 114 -8.49 10.79 -14.33
N TYR A 115 -8.15 10.61 -13.06
CA TYR A 115 -6.75 10.41 -12.67
C TYR A 115 -6.18 9.09 -13.18
N LEU A 116 -6.95 8.00 -13.15
CA LEU A 116 -6.54 6.72 -13.74
C LEU A 116 -6.29 6.83 -15.24
N ASN A 117 -7.18 7.52 -15.97
CA ASN A 117 -7.00 7.72 -17.39
C ASN A 117 -5.72 8.54 -17.69
N TYR A 118 -5.51 9.62 -16.94
CA TYR A 118 -4.29 10.42 -17.04
C TYR A 118 -3.02 9.59 -16.77
N VAL A 119 -3.03 8.71 -15.78
CA VAL A 119 -1.88 7.83 -15.48
C VAL A 119 -1.61 6.85 -16.62
N ASN A 120 -2.65 6.24 -17.18
CA ASN A 120 -2.54 5.30 -18.29
C ASN A 120 -2.00 5.97 -19.56
N GLU A 121 -2.50 7.15 -19.90
CA GLU A 121 -2.01 7.94 -21.04
C GLU A 121 -0.52 8.29 -20.89
N GLN A 122 -0.09 8.68 -19.69
CA GLN A 122 1.32 9.00 -19.43
C GLN A 122 2.22 7.76 -19.54
N ARG A 123 1.74 6.58 -19.13
CA ARG A 123 2.48 5.32 -19.32
C ARG A 123 2.57 4.90 -20.78
N ALA A 124 1.48 5.05 -21.54
CA ALA A 124 1.46 4.74 -22.97
C ALA A 124 2.49 5.61 -23.72
N ARG A 125 2.50 6.92 -23.46
CA ARG A 125 3.48 7.85 -24.03
C ARG A 125 4.93 7.52 -23.68
N ALA A 126 5.19 7.08 -22.44
CA ALA A 126 6.53 6.70 -22.02
C ALA A 126 7.04 5.45 -22.79
N ARG A 127 6.17 4.45 -23.00
CA ARG A 127 6.51 3.24 -23.77
C ARG A 127 6.83 3.56 -25.23
N GLU A 128 6.02 4.41 -25.85
CA GLU A 128 6.24 4.85 -27.23
C GLU A 128 7.52 5.68 -27.42
N GLY A 129 8.00 6.37 -26.37
CA GLY A 129 9.26 7.10 -26.39
C GLY A 129 10.49 6.20 -26.28
N ASP A 130 10.41 5.17 -25.43
CA ASP A 130 11.45 4.14 -25.29
C ASP A 130 11.61 3.32 -26.58
N GLU A 131 10.51 2.99 -27.25
CA GLU A 131 10.52 2.22 -28.51
C GLU A 131 11.14 3.02 -29.67
N ARG A 132 10.86 4.32 -29.78
CA ARG A 132 11.49 5.20 -30.77
C ARG A 132 12.99 5.36 -30.54
N SER A 133 13.40 5.53 -29.28
CA SER A 133 14.82 5.69 -28.92
C SER A 133 15.67 4.44 -29.17
N ARG A 134 15.04 3.26 -29.26
CA ARG A 134 15.70 1.98 -29.61
C ARG A 134 15.77 1.70 -31.11
N GLN A 135 14.98 2.39 -31.94
CA GLN A 135 15.03 2.24 -33.40
C GLN A 135 16.00 3.23 -34.06
N ASP A 136 16.28 4.36 -33.41
CA ASP A 136 17.15 5.43 -33.93
C ASP A 136 18.62 5.36 -33.44
N GLY A 137 19.01 4.30 -32.73
CA GLY A 137 20.37 4.08 -32.20
C GLY A 137 20.96 2.75 -32.67
#